data_AF-A0A3G6MCF5-F1
#
_entry.id   AF-A0A3G6MCF5-F1
#
_cell.length_a   1.000
_cell.length_b   1.000
_cell.length_c   1.000
_cell.angle_alpha   90.00
_cell.angle_beta   90.00
_cell.angle_gamma   90.00
#
_symmetry.space_group_name_H-M   'P 1'
#
loop_
_entity.id
_entity.type
_entity.pdbx_description
1 polymer ?
#
loop_
_entity_poly.entity_id
_entity_poly.type
_entity_poly.pdbx_seq_one_letter_code
_entity_poly.pdbx_strand_id
1 'polypeptide(L)'
;MSNFFDFIKKNALLIVLINIILTILAPWLFTRNSLFNWLNFRETGQIGDTIGGITAPFINILNAFLIYLAFTEQLNANKILQNQLDQEKAKEIRRLSEIKYIIIHDLEKNILPRLQLIEDEMIEYIFQTEQDQLITLDLHSTFNDNIFKSIKHSDLFNIFYSNFEDILQIYARVDYICKQLPINLSKRFPTDYDSLELINLTPEQYERIKKRHNEKKKMLLGAIPQTVIEPCKNDIIKVLSLYNDGKPFLLKKEQL
;
A
#
# COMPACT_ATOMS: atom_id res chain seq x y z
N MET A 1 18.72 -20.67 40.04
CA MET A 1 19.01 -19.25 39.74
C MET A 1 17.77 -18.50 39.23
N SER A 2 16.93 -19.06 38.34
CA SER A 2 15.70 -18.38 37.86
C SER A 2 14.78 -17.90 38.99
N ASN A 3 14.50 -18.75 39.98
CA ASN A 3 13.58 -18.43 41.09
C ASN A 3 13.98 -17.18 41.90
N PHE A 4 15.28 -16.86 41.99
CA PHE A 4 15.75 -15.66 42.69
C PHE A 4 15.55 -14.40 41.83
N PHE A 5 15.91 -14.46 40.56
CA PHE A 5 15.70 -13.33 39.64
C PHE A 5 14.20 -13.03 39.43
N ASP A 6 13.38 -14.07 39.34
CA ASP A 6 11.92 -13.94 39.20
C ASP A 6 11.29 -13.34 40.46
N PHE A 7 11.78 -13.75 41.65
CA PHE A 7 11.38 -13.13 42.92
C PHE A 7 11.76 -11.64 42.95
N ILE A 8 12.99 -11.28 42.56
CA ILE A 8 13.43 -9.89 42.55
C ILE A 8 12.61 -9.07 41.55
N LYS A 9 12.38 -9.57 40.32
CA LYS A 9 11.54 -8.88 39.33
C LYS A 9 10.12 -8.63 39.85
N LYS A 10 9.50 -9.65 40.46
CA LYS A 10 8.14 -9.57 41.00
C LYS A 10 8.01 -8.59 42.16
N ASN A 11 9.08 -8.39 42.93
CA ASN A 11 9.09 -7.54 44.12
C ASN A 11 9.96 -6.28 43.97
N ALA A 12 10.35 -5.92 42.75
CA ALA A 12 11.32 -4.84 42.49
C ALA A 12 10.87 -3.49 43.09
N LEU A 13 9.58 -3.17 42.99
CA LEU A 13 9.00 -1.95 43.56
C LEU A 13 9.15 -1.92 45.10
N LEU A 14 8.91 -3.05 45.76
CA LEU A 14 9.05 -3.18 47.22
C LEU A 14 10.53 -3.10 47.65
N ILE A 15 11.45 -3.68 46.89
CA ILE A 15 12.90 -3.60 47.15
C ILE A 15 13.40 -2.16 47.00
N VAL A 16 12.92 -1.43 45.99
CA VAL A 16 13.24 0.00 45.78
C VAL A 16 12.68 0.86 46.92
N LEU A 17 11.43 0.63 47.33
CA LEU A 17 10.82 1.36 48.45
C LEU A 17 11.57 1.12 49.77
N ILE A 18 11.94 -0.13 50.06
CA ILE A 18 12.74 -0.46 51.27
C ILE A 18 14.11 0.22 51.21
N ASN A 19 14.76 0.26 50.04
CA ASN A 19 16.02 0.98 49.88
C ASN A 19 15.88 2.48 50.13
N ILE A 20 14.87 3.14 49.54
CA ILE A 20 14.61 4.57 49.77
C ILE A 20 14.39 4.85 51.25
N ILE A 21 13.60 4.02 51.93
CA ILE A 21 13.35 4.14 53.37
C ILE A 21 14.64 3.96 54.17
N LEU A 22 15.46 2.95 53.85
CA LEU A 22 16.76 2.72 54.50
C LEU A 22 17.75 3.87 54.24
N THR A 23 17.81 4.43 53.04
CA THR A 23 18.69 5.58 52.73
C THR A 23 18.31 6.83 53.52
N ILE A 24 17.03 7.04 53.81
CA ILE A 24 16.56 8.16 54.64
C ILE A 24 16.74 7.87 56.14
N LEU A 25 16.48 6.63 56.58
CA LEU A 25 16.56 6.24 57.99
C LEU A 25 17.98 5.93 58.48
N ALA A 26 18.90 5.49 57.60
CA ALA A 26 20.25 5.12 57.99
C ALA A 26 21.05 6.31 58.55
N PRO A 27 21.07 7.50 57.94
CA PRO A 27 21.68 8.68 58.55
C PRO A 27 21.08 8.95 59.93
N TRP A 28 19.75 8.98 60.04
CA TRP A 28 19.07 9.24 61.31
C TRP A 28 19.42 8.22 62.41
N LEU A 29 19.57 6.94 62.05
CA LEU A 29 19.89 5.85 62.98
C LEU A 29 21.37 5.87 63.40
N PHE A 30 22.29 6.16 62.47
CA PHE A 30 23.73 6.08 62.70
C PHE A 30 24.36 7.41 63.16
N THR A 31 23.67 8.54 63.08
CA THR A 31 24.17 9.85 63.56
C THR A 31 23.70 10.24 64.96
N ARG A 32 22.87 9.41 65.62
CA ARG A 32 22.45 9.65 67.02
C ARG A 32 23.50 9.10 67.99
N ASN A 33 23.60 9.73 69.18
CA ASN A 33 24.54 9.44 70.28
C ASN A 33 25.01 7.98 70.27
N SER A 34 26.29 7.77 69.96
CA SER A 34 26.83 6.45 69.66
C SER A 34 26.51 5.46 70.79
N LEU A 35 25.81 4.36 70.48
CA LEU A 35 25.63 3.25 71.42
C LEU A 35 26.99 2.63 71.82
N PHE A 36 28.04 2.86 71.04
CA PHE A 36 29.40 2.44 71.32
C PHE A 36 30.37 3.61 71.07
N ASN A 37 31.19 3.95 72.07
CA ASN A 37 32.13 5.09 72.05
C ASN A 37 33.14 5.12 70.88
N TRP A 38 33.29 4.03 70.11
CA TRP A 38 34.14 3.97 68.91
C TRP A 38 33.43 4.43 67.62
N LEU A 39 32.13 4.73 67.68
CA LEU A 39 31.31 5.27 66.57
C LEU A 39 30.91 6.74 66.84
N ASN A 40 31.80 7.54 67.41
CA ASN A 40 31.54 8.95 67.74
C ASN A 40 32.00 9.88 66.60
N PHE A 41 31.11 10.12 65.64
CA PHE A 41 31.38 10.95 64.46
C PHE A 41 31.04 12.45 64.69
N ARG A 42 31.24 12.99 65.89
CA ARG A 42 30.84 14.39 66.22
C ARG A 42 31.50 15.48 65.36
N GLU A 43 32.56 15.17 64.61
CA GLU A 43 33.11 16.07 63.60
C GLU A 43 32.32 15.96 62.29
N THR A 44 31.51 16.99 62.02
CA THR A 44 30.47 17.02 60.97
C THR A 44 30.91 16.69 59.54
N GLY A 45 32.22 16.70 59.22
CA GLY A 45 32.75 16.23 57.92
C GLY A 45 32.82 14.71 57.79
N GLN A 46 33.13 13.99 58.89
CA GLN A 46 33.34 12.53 58.86
C GLN A 46 32.03 11.73 58.77
N ILE A 47 30.90 12.31 59.19
CA ILE A 47 29.58 11.66 59.10
C ILE A 47 29.18 11.46 57.63
N GLY A 48 29.30 12.51 56.82
CA GLY A 48 28.97 12.48 55.40
C GLY A 48 29.86 11.48 54.65
N ASP A 49 31.16 11.48 54.95
CA ASP A 49 32.13 10.57 54.36
C ASP A 49 31.91 9.10 54.78
N THR A 50 31.50 8.85 56.03
CA THR A 50 31.22 7.50 56.52
C THR A 50 29.92 6.94 55.96
N ILE A 51 28.86 7.75 55.91
CA ILE A 51 27.58 7.35 55.29
C ILE A 51 27.77 7.14 53.80
N GLY A 52 28.41 8.08 53.10
CA GLY A 52 28.72 7.98 51.68
C GLY A 52 29.62 6.78 51.36
N GLY A 53 30.69 6.57 52.14
CA GLY A 53 31.63 5.46 51.95
C GLY A 53 31.03 4.08 52.17
N ILE A 54 30.14 3.92 53.16
CA ILE A 54 29.47 2.64 53.44
C ILE A 54 28.29 2.40 52.50
N THR A 55 27.49 3.43 52.18
CA THR A 55 26.28 3.26 51.35
C THR A 55 26.58 3.20 49.86
N ALA A 56 27.63 3.86 49.37
CA ALA A 56 27.94 3.93 47.95
C ALA A 56 28.13 2.55 47.28
N PRO A 57 28.86 1.56 47.86
CA PRO A 57 28.96 0.23 47.27
C PRO A 57 27.61 -0.48 47.11
N PHE A 58 26.70 -0.37 48.08
CA PHE A 58 25.37 -0.98 48.01
C PHE A 58 24.47 -0.30 46.99
N ILE A 59 24.48 1.03 46.95
CA ILE A 59 23.74 1.81 45.95
C ILE A 59 24.26 1.49 44.55
N ASN A 60 25.58 1.37 44.38
CA ASN A 60 26.19 1.05 43.09
C ASN A 60 25.82 -0.36 42.61
N ILE A 61 25.80 -1.36 43.50
CA ILE A 61 25.36 -2.72 43.17
C ILE A 61 23.87 -2.73 42.83
N LEU A 62 23.03 -2.05 43.61
CA LEU A 62 21.60 -1.94 43.33
C LEU A 62 21.36 -1.26 41.98
N ASN A 63 22.09 -0.18 41.70
CA ASN A 63 21.98 0.56 40.44
C ASN A 63 22.41 -0.32 39.25
N ALA A 64 23.56 -0.99 39.35
CA ALA A 64 24.01 -1.93 38.31
C ALA A 64 22.99 -3.06 38.06
N PHE A 65 22.36 -3.56 39.13
CA PHE A 65 21.33 -4.58 39.04
C PHE A 65 20.03 -4.07 38.40
N LEU A 66 19.57 -2.87 38.78
CA LEU A 66 18.39 -2.23 38.17
C LEU A 66 18.63 -1.92 36.68
N ILE A 67 19.83 -1.45 36.35
CA ILE A 67 20.25 -1.22 34.96
C ILE A 67 20.23 -2.53 34.17
N TYR A 68 20.75 -3.63 34.73
CA TYR A 68 20.70 -4.95 34.09
C TYR A 68 19.25 -5.41 33.83
N LEU A 69 18.35 -5.23 34.81
CA LEU A 69 16.93 -5.54 34.62
C LEU A 69 16.30 -4.68 33.53
N ALA A 70 16.56 -3.38 33.54
CA ALA A 70 16.04 -2.45 32.54
C ALA A 70 16.52 -2.83 31.12
N PHE A 71 17.81 -3.13 30.95
CA PHE A 71 18.33 -3.59 29.67
C PHE A 71 17.72 -4.92 29.23
N THR A 72 17.49 -5.85 30.15
CA THR A 72 16.84 -7.13 29.83
C THR A 72 15.43 -6.91 29.29
N GLU A 73 14.63 -6.05 29.92
CA GLU A 73 13.28 -5.74 29.45
C GLU A 73 13.29 -4.94 28.14
N GLN A 74 14.25 -4.01 27.96
CA GLN A 74 14.44 -3.30 26.68
C GLN A 74 14.77 -4.27 25.54
N LEU A 75 15.65 -5.26 25.76
CA LEU A 75 15.98 -6.28 24.77
C LEU A 75 14.75 -7.14 24.42
N ASN A 76 13.93 -7.49 25.40
CA ASN A 76 12.69 -8.24 25.18
C ASN A 76 11.68 -7.41 24.37
N ALA A 77 11.49 -6.14 24.73
CA ALA A 77 10.62 -5.21 24.00
C ALA A 77 11.07 -5.05 22.54
N ASN A 78 12.38 -4.90 22.30
CA ASN A 78 12.94 -4.79 20.95
C ASN A 78 12.69 -6.06 20.13
N LYS A 79 12.83 -7.26 20.72
CA LYS A 79 12.51 -8.52 20.03
C LYS A 79 11.03 -8.60 19.66
N ILE A 80 10.13 -8.20 20.56
CA ILE A 80 8.69 -8.19 20.29
C ILE A 80 8.38 -7.21 19.16
N LEU A 81 8.93 -6.00 19.22
CA LEU A 81 8.74 -4.98 18.18
C LEU A 81 9.27 -5.45 16.83
N GLN A 82 10.46 -6.05 16.79
CA GLN A 82 11.04 -6.61 15.57
C GLN A 82 10.13 -7.70 14.98
N ASN A 83 9.63 -8.62 15.80
CA ASN A 83 8.71 -9.66 15.35
C ASN A 83 7.40 -9.06 14.78
N GLN A 84 6.87 -7.99 15.40
CA GLN A 84 5.68 -7.30 14.88
C GLN A 84 5.95 -6.65 13.53
N LEU A 85 7.07 -5.93 13.38
CA LEU A 85 7.48 -5.32 12.12
C LEU A 85 7.68 -6.37 11.02
N ASP A 86 8.30 -7.51 11.34
CA ASP A 86 8.49 -8.60 10.38
C ASP A 86 7.15 -9.21 9.94
N GLN A 87 6.19 -9.36 10.86
CA GLN A 87 4.83 -9.80 10.54
C GLN A 87 4.08 -8.79 9.67
N GLU A 88 4.19 -7.50 9.95
CA GLU A 88 3.58 -6.43 9.14
C GLU A 88 4.18 -6.40 7.74
N LYS A 89 5.51 -6.49 7.62
CA LYS A 89 6.21 -6.61 6.34
C LYS A 89 5.73 -7.83 5.56
N ALA A 90 5.60 -8.99 6.21
CA ALA A 90 5.10 -10.20 5.56
C ALA A 90 3.65 -10.06 5.05
N LYS A 91 2.78 -9.42 5.85
CA LYS A 91 1.40 -9.12 5.42
C LYS A 91 1.37 -8.17 4.23
N GLU A 92 2.23 -7.15 4.22
CA GLU A 92 2.32 -6.19 3.13
C GLU A 92 2.85 -6.84 1.83
N ILE A 93 3.90 -7.66 1.93
CA ILE A 93 4.42 -8.46 0.81
C ILE A 93 3.32 -9.32 0.20
N ARG A 94 2.51 -9.98 1.05
CA ARG A 94 1.39 -10.81 0.61
C ARG A 94 0.31 -9.98 -0.09
N ARG A 95 -0.10 -8.85 0.50
CA ARG A 95 -1.08 -7.92 -0.08
C ARG A 95 -0.66 -7.46 -1.47
N LEU A 96 0.60 -7.02 -1.63
CA LEU A 96 1.13 -6.57 -2.91
C LEU A 96 1.23 -7.71 -3.93
N SER A 97 1.55 -8.93 -3.48
CA SER A 97 1.55 -10.12 -4.34
C SER A 97 0.14 -10.47 -4.86
N GLU A 98 -0.87 -10.35 -4.01
CA GLU A 98 -2.27 -10.58 -4.38
C GLU A 98 -2.75 -9.53 -5.40
N ILE A 99 -2.46 -8.25 -5.16
CA ILE A 99 -2.77 -7.15 -6.11
C ILE A 99 -2.08 -7.40 -7.47
N LYS A 100 -0.81 -7.80 -7.44
CA LYS A 100 -0.05 -8.13 -8.66
C LYS A 100 -0.75 -9.24 -9.45
N TYR A 101 -1.12 -10.32 -8.78
CA TYR A 101 -1.82 -11.44 -9.42
C TYR A 101 -3.13 -10.99 -10.06
N ILE A 102 -3.92 -10.18 -9.35
CA ILE A 102 -5.19 -9.65 -9.85
C ILE A 102 -4.98 -8.82 -11.12
N ILE A 103 -3.99 -7.92 -11.14
CA ILE A 103 -3.70 -7.08 -12.30
C ILE A 103 -3.26 -7.94 -13.49
N ILE A 104 -2.27 -8.83 -13.28
CA ILE A 104 -1.76 -9.67 -14.37
C ILE A 104 -2.87 -10.56 -14.95
N HIS A 105 -3.68 -11.17 -14.09
CA HIS A 105 -4.82 -11.96 -14.50
C HIS A 105 -5.85 -11.12 -15.28
N ASP A 106 -6.14 -9.90 -14.83
CA ASP A 106 -7.04 -8.98 -15.51
C ASP A 106 -6.52 -8.61 -16.91
N LEU A 107 -5.24 -8.25 -17.02
CA LEU A 107 -4.61 -7.96 -18.30
C LEU A 107 -4.71 -9.14 -19.27
N GLU A 108 -4.37 -10.34 -18.82
CA GLU A 108 -4.28 -11.55 -19.66
C GLU A 108 -5.66 -12.12 -20.02
N LYS A 109 -6.56 -12.25 -19.04
CA LYS A 109 -7.81 -12.99 -19.19
C LYS A 109 -9.01 -12.09 -19.50
N ASN A 110 -8.93 -10.80 -19.18
CA ASN A 110 -10.05 -9.88 -19.42
C ASN A 110 -9.70 -8.83 -20.48
N ILE A 111 -8.66 -8.02 -20.27
CA ILE A 111 -8.42 -6.85 -21.13
C ILE A 111 -7.97 -7.28 -22.51
N LEU A 112 -6.95 -8.14 -22.61
CA LEU A 112 -6.37 -8.52 -23.90
C LEU A 112 -7.40 -9.20 -24.84
N PRO A 113 -8.21 -10.18 -24.40
CA PRO A 113 -9.23 -10.77 -25.27
C PRO A 113 -10.33 -9.79 -25.67
N ARG A 114 -10.73 -8.89 -24.75
CA ARG A 114 -11.78 -7.88 -25.03
C ARG A 114 -11.33 -6.81 -25.99
N LEU A 115 -10.05 -6.44 -25.99
CA LEU A 115 -9.50 -5.52 -26.98
C LEU A 115 -9.70 -6.04 -28.40
N GLN A 116 -9.52 -7.35 -28.62
CA GLN A 116 -9.76 -7.98 -29.92
C GLN A 116 -11.24 -7.90 -30.31
N LEU A 117 -12.14 -8.27 -29.39
CA LEU A 117 -13.59 -8.22 -29.65
C LEU A 117 -14.08 -6.80 -29.98
N ILE A 118 -13.56 -5.79 -29.27
CA ILE A 118 -13.90 -4.39 -29.51
C ILE A 118 -13.35 -3.91 -30.85
N GLU A 119 -12.15 -4.33 -31.23
CA GLU A 119 -11.59 -4.01 -32.54
C GLU A 119 -12.48 -4.57 -33.66
N ASP A 120 -12.90 -5.83 -33.55
CA ASP A 120 -13.79 -6.47 -34.50
C ASP A 120 -15.15 -5.73 -34.57
N GLU A 121 -15.72 -5.35 -33.41
CA GLU A 121 -16.95 -4.56 -33.31
C GLU A 121 -16.82 -3.19 -33.99
N MET A 122 -15.68 -2.51 -33.83
CA MET A 122 -15.42 -1.22 -34.47
C MET A 122 -15.32 -1.34 -35.99
N ILE A 123 -14.67 -2.39 -36.50
CA ILE A 123 -14.53 -2.65 -37.93
C ILE A 123 -15.91 -2.94 -38.54
N GLU A 124 -16.70 -3.80 -37.90
CA GLU A 124 -18.05 -4.13 -38.34
C GLU A 124 -18.95 -2.88 -38.37
N TYR A 125 -18.88 -2.05 -37.33
CA TYR A 125 -19.64 -0.79 -37.28
C TYR A 125 -19.33 0.14 -38.45
N ILE A 126 -18.04 0.32 -38.77
CA ILE A 126 -17.61 1.17 -39.89
C ILE A 126 -18.14 0.59 -41.20
N PHE A 127 -18.02 -0.73 -41.40
CA PHE A 127 -18.49 -1.39 -42.61
C PHE A 127 -20.00 -1.26 -42.81
N GLN A 128 -20.81 -1.46 -41.76
CA GLN A 128 -22.26 -1.31 -41.84
C GLN A 128 -22.69 0.15 -42.07
N THR A 129 -21.97 1.11 -41.45
CA THR A 129 -22.19 2.55 -41.67
C THR A 129 -21.95 2.94 -43.13
N GLU A 130 -20.99 2.31 -43.82
CA GLU A 130 -20.74 2.53 -45.25
C GLU A 130 -21.84 1.98 -46.15
N GLN A 131 -22.55 0.94 -45.71
CA GLN A 131 -23.68 0.34 -46.43
C GLN A 131 -25.03 0.98 -46.11
N ASP A 132 -25.03 2.04 -45.30
CA ASP A 132 -26.23 2.75 -44.84
C ASP A 132 -27.25 1.83 -44.14
N GLN A 133 -26.77 0.75 -43.50
CA GLN A 133 -27.58 -0.21 -42.75
C GLN A 133 -27.81 0.26 -41.31
N LEU A 134 -29.01 -0.02 -40.78
CA LEU A 134 -29.35 0.20 -39.37
C LEU A 134 -28.57 -0.78 -38.48
N ILE A 135 -27.80 -0.25 -37.55
CA ILE A 135 -26.94 -1.04 -36.67
C ILE A 135 -27.64 -1.24 -35.32
N THR A 136 -28.17 -2.44 -35.09
CA THR A 136 -28.60 -2.88 -33.75
C THR A 136 -27.46 -3.67 -33.13
N LEU A 137 -26.64 -3.02 -32.31
CA LEU A 137 -25.63 -3.72 -31.51
C LEU A 137 -26.28 -4.23 -30.22
N ASP A 138 -26.85 -5.43 -30.27
CA ASP A 138 -27.44 -6.09 -29.11
C ASP A 138 -26.38 -6.65 -28.13
N LEU A 139 -25.12 -6.78 -28.57
CA LEU A 139 -23.99 -7.31 -27.81
C LEU A 139 -22.79 -6.37 -27.91
N HIS A 140 -22.53 -5.60 -26.84
CA HIS A 140 -21.37 -4.71 -26.73
C HIS A 140 -20.34 -5.27 -25.77
N SER A 141 -19.08 -5.35 -26.22
CA SER A 141 -17.98 -5.71 -25.33
C SER A 141 -17.58 -4.51 -24.45
N THR A 142 -17.63 -4.69 -23.12
CA THR A 142 -17.20 -3.66 -22.17
C THR A 142 -16.02 -4.11 -21.32
N PHE A 143 -15.17 -3.18 -20.89
CA PHE A 143 -14.16 -3.45 -19.86
C PHE A 143 -14.76 -3.33 -18.46
N ASN A 144 -14.28 -4.14 -17.51
CA ASN A 144 -14.53 -3.91 -16.09
C ASN A 144 -13.35 -3.11 -15.51
N ASP A 145 -13.47 -1.79 -15.49
CA ASP A 145 -12.41 -0.87 -15.06
C ASP A 145 -12.36 -0.64 -13.54
N ASN A 146 -13.26 -1.26 -12.78
CA ASN A 146 -13.36 -1.08 -11.32
C ASN A 146 -12.11 -1.56 -10.59
N ILE A 147 -11.44 -2.61 -11.11
CA ILE A 147 -10.23 -3.17 -10.51
C ILE A 147 -9.15 -2.08 -10.46
N PHE A 148 -8.86 -1.43 -11.58
CA PHE A 148 -7.83 -0.39 -11.64
C PHE A 148 -8.16 0.82 -10.78
N LYS A 149 -9.41 1.32 -10.86
CA LYS A 149 -9.85 2.50 -10.10
C LYS A 149 -9.73 2.30 -8.58
N SER A 150 -9.74 1.06 -8.11
CA SER A 150 -9.63 0.72 -6.68
C SER A 150 -8.20 0.61 -6.16
N ILE A 151 -7.20 0.52 -7.04
CA ILE A 151 -5.81 0.24 -6.64
C ILE A 151 -5.02 1.56 -6.52
N LYS A 152 -4.27 1.70 -5.44
CA LYS A 152 -3.44 2.90 -5.20
C LYS A 152 -2.24 2.92 -6.14
N HIS A 153 -1.91 4.10 -6.67
CA HIS A 153 -0.72 4.28 -7.51
C HIS A 153 0.59 3.90 -6.78
N SER A 154 0.67 4.09 -5.46
CA SER A 154 1.81 3.64 -4.65
C SER A 154 1.99 2.12 -4.70
N ASP A 155 0.88 1.37 -4.65
CA ASP A 155 0.91 -0.09 -4.69
C ASP A 155 1.34 -0.54 -6.10
N LEU A 156 0.83 0.10 -7.16
CA LEU A 156 1.26 -0.14 -8.53
C LEU A 156 2.75 0.13 -8.74
N PHE A 157 3.27 1.24 -8.21
CA PHE A 157 4.69 1.58 -8.30
C PHE A 157 5.55 0.53 -7.59
N ASN A 158 5.17 0.12 -6.38
CA ASN A 158 5.88 -0.90 -5.61
C ASN A 158 5.87 -2.26 -6.30
N ILE A 159 4.81 -2.60 -7.02
CA ILE A 159 4.66 -3.88 -7.72
C ILE A 159 5.41 -3.88 -9.06
N PHE A 160 5.21 -2.83 -9.87
CA PHE A 160 5.61 -2.82 -11.27
C PHE A 160 6.84 -1.99 -11.57
N TYR A 161 7.31 -1.14 -10.65
CA TYR A 161 8.50 -0.27 -10.72
C TYR A 161 8.94 0.12 -12.14
N SER A 162 9.73 -0.72 -12.83
CA SER A 162 10.22 -0.51 -14.20
C SER A 162 9.14 -0.39 -15.28
N ASN A 163 7.97 -0.99 -15.07
CA ASN A 163 6.83 -1.04 -15.97
C ASN A 163 5.62 -0.29 -15.41
N PHE A 164 5.80 0.50 -14.35
CA PHE A 164 4.72 1.28 -13.76
C PHE A 164 4.07 2.20 -14.78
N GLU A 165 4.87 2.85 -15.63
CA GLU A 165 4.37 3.70 -16.70
C GLU A 165 3.58 2.91 -17.74
N ASP A 166 4.07 1.74 -18.16
CA ASP A 166 3.35 0.86 -19.10
C ASP A 166 1.96 0.49 -18.55
N ILE A 167 1.87 0.13 -17.27
CA ILE A 167 0.58 -0.19 -16.61
C ILE A 167 -0.37 1.00 -16.63
N LEU A 168 0.11 2.20 -16.27
CA LEU A 168 -0.73 3.41 -16.30
C LEU A 168 -1.21 3.72 -17.73
N GLN A 169 -0.34 3.58 -18.72
CA GLN A 169 -0.67 3.82 -20.11
C GLN A 169 -1.72 2.82 -20.63
N ILE A 170 -1.59 1.53 -20.29
CA ILE A 170 -2.59 0.50 -20.61
C ILE A 170 -3.97 0.92 -20.10
N TYR A 171 -4.09 1.23 -18.81
CA TYR A 171 -5.39 1.57 -18.22
C TYR A 171 -5.94 2.91 -18.72
N ALA A 172 -5.09 3.89 -19.01
CA ALA A 172 -5.51 5.13 -19.64
C ALA A 172 -6.06 4.90 -21.06
N ARG A 173 -5.43 4.02 -21.85
CA ARG A 173 -5.91 3.64 -23.18
C ARG A 173 -7.21 2.84 -23.10
N VAL A 174 -7.35 1.94 -22.14
CA VAL A 174 -8.61 1.21 -21.90
C VAL A 174 -9.76 2.16 -21.59
N ASP A 175 -9.56 3.14 -20.69
CA ASP A 175 -10.57 4.17 -20.39
C ASP A 175 -10.91 5.02 -21.62
N TYR A 176 -9.91 5.36 -22.43
CA TYR A 176 -10.13 6.05 -23.70
C TYR A 176 -10.97 5.21 -24.68
N ILE A 177 -10.63 3.93 -24.86
CA ILE A 177 -11.37 3.01 -25.75
C ILE A 177 -12.82 2.89 -25.29
N CYS A 178 -13.08 2.73 -23.98
CA CYS A 178 -14.42 2.72 -23.41
C CYS A 178 -15.25 3.93 -23.87
N LYS A 179 -14.67 5.13 -23.85
CA LYS A 179 -15.35 6.37 -24.24
C LYS A 179 -15.65 6.45 -25.75
N GLN A 180 -14.88 5.74 -26.56
CA GLN A 180 -15.00 5.76 -28.02
C GLN A 180 -15.75 4.55 -28.59
N LEU A 181 -16.33 3.68 -27.74
CA LEU A 181 -17.11 2.54 -28.20
C LEU A 181 -18.25 2.98 -29.16
N PRO A 182 -18.59 2.16 -30.17
CA PRO A 182 -19.65 2.47 -31.13
C PRO A 182 -20.98 2.90 -30.48
N ILE A 183 -21.37 2.27 -29.37
CA ILE A 183 -22.57 2.67 -28.59
C ILE A 183 -22.48 4.10 -28.05
N ASN A 184 -21.33 4.48 -27.51
CA ASN A 184 -21.12 5.79 -26.91
C ASN A 184 -21.04 6.88 -27.98
N LEU A 185 -20.45 6.56 -29.14
CA LEU A 185 -20.46 7.45 -30.29
C LEU A 185 -21.84 7.58 -30.92
N SER A 186 -22.65 6.52 -30.96
CA SER A 186 -24.02 6.58 -31.48
C SER A 186 -24.92 7.45 -30.62
N LYS A 187 -24.74 7.43 -29.29
CA LYS A 187 -25.40 8.37 -28.37
C LYS A 187 -24.95 9.81 -28.56
N ARG A 188 -23.64 10.02 -28.81
CA ARG A 188 -23.06 11.37 -28.99
C ARG A 188 -23.36 11.99 -30.35
N PHE A 189 -23.54 11.16 -31.38
CA PHE A 189 -23.79 11.55 -32.75
C PHE A 189 -24.98 10.74 -33.29
N PRO A 190 -26.22 11.06 -32.90
CA PRO A 190 -27.37 10.31 -33.33
C PRO A 190 -27.53 10.39 -34.85
N THR A 191 -27.95 9.29 -35.46
CA THR A 191 -28.19 9.18 -36.91
C THR A 191 -29.58 8.62 -37.20
N ASP A 192 -30.36 8.41 -36.15
CA ASP A 192 -31.74 7.95 -36.21
C ASP A 192 -32.67 9.17 -36.28
N TYR A 193 -33.55 9.20 -37.28
CA TYR A 193 -34.52 10.28 -37.47
C TYR A 193 -35.44 10.41 -36.24
N ASP A 194 -35.70 9.30 -35.54
CA ASP A 194 -36.57 9.27 -34.35
C ASP A 194 -35.88 9.78 -33.07
N SER A 195 -34.59 10.11 -33.15
CA SER A 195 -33.91 10.74 -32.02
C SER A 195 -34.50 12.13 -31.73
N LEU A 196 -34.68 12.45 -30.45
CA LEU A 196 -35.23 13.74 -30.00
C LEU A 196 -34.49 14.96 -30.58
N GLU A 197 -33.20 14.79 -30.91
CA GLU A 197 -32.36 15.83 -31.51
C GLU A 197 -32.64 16.05 -32.99
N LEU A 198 -33.15 15.05 -33.71
CA LEU A 198 -33.30 15.09 -35.18
C LEU A 198 -34.76 15.13 -35.66
N ILE A 199 -35.73 14.79 -34.80
CA ILE A 199 -37.15 14.65 -35.16
C ILE A 199 -37.80 15.92 -35.74
N ASN A 200 -37.26 17.10 -35.44
CA ASN A 200 -37.79 18.39 -35.90
C ASN A 200 -37.13 18.91 -37.19
N LEU A 201 -36.23 18.15 -37.81
CA LEU A 201 -35.47 18.57 -38.98
C LEU A 201 -36.20 18.29 -40.29
N THR A 202 -36.00 19.14 -41.30
CA THR A 202 -36.41 18.80 -42.67
C THR A 202 -35.59 17.61 -43.21
N PRO A 203 -36.09 16.85 -44.19
CA PRO A 203 -35.34 15.74 -44.78
C PRO A 203 -33.94 16.12 -45.28
N GLU A 204 -33.81 17.29 -45.92
CA GLU A 204 -32.50 17.78 -46.39
C GLU A 204 -31.54 18.12 -45.24
N GLN A 205 -32.06 18.72 -44.16
CA GLN A 205 -31.25 19.04 -42.98
C GLN A 205 -30.79 17.78 -42.26
N TYR A 206 -31.69 16.80 -42.14
CA TYR A 206 -31.39 15.50 -41.57
C TYR A 206 -30.29 14.80 -42.35
N GLU A 207 -30.40 14.67 -43.68
CA GLU A 207 -29.38 13.99 -44.50
C GLU A 207 -28.01 14.66 -44.39
N ARG A 208 -27.96 15.99 -44.34
CA ARG A 208 -26.71 16.73 -44.10
C ARG A 208 -26.10 16.42 -42.74
N ILE A 209 -26.91 16.37 -41.69
CA ILE A 209 -26.44 16.08 -40.32
C ILE A 209 -26.04 14.61 -40.18
N LYS A 210 -26.86 13.68 -40.68
CA LYS A 210 -26.58 12.24 -40.72
C LYS A 210 -25.23 11.98 -41.39
N LYS A 211 -25.00 12.56 -42.57
CA LYS A 211 -23.72 12.46 -43.27
C LYS A 211 -22.55 12.96 -42.43
N ARG A 212 -22.68 14.15 -41.83
CA ARG A 212 -21.64 14.73 -40.96
C ARG A 212 -21.37 13.88 -39.72
N HIS A 213 -22.41 13.30 -39.11
CA HIS A 213 -22.29 12.41 -37.95
C HIS A 213 -21.59 11.11 -38.33
N ASN A 214 -21.95 10.49 -39.45
CA ASN A 214 -21.28 9.30 -39.98
C ASN A 214 -19.81 9.56 -40.29
N GLU A 215 -19.48 10.68 -40.93
CA GLU A 215 -18.08 11.08 -41.20
C GLU A 215 -17.28 11.23 -39.91
N LYS A 216 -17.85 11.88 -38.88
CA LYS A 216 -17.20 12.00 -37.55
C LYS A 216 -16.98 10.66 -36.88
N LYS A 217 -17.99 9.78 -36.87
CA LYS A 217 -17.88 8.44 -36.28
C LYS A 217 -16.80 7.63 -36.99
N LYS A 218 -16.78 7.65 -38.33
CA LYS A 218 -15.76 6.97 -39.14
C LYS A 218 -14.36 7.49 -38.87
N MET A 219 -14.19 8.81 -38.77
CA MET A 219 -12.90 9.43 -38.44
C MET A 219 -12.40 9.00 -37.06
N LEU A 220 -13.28 8.99 -36.06
CA LEU A 220 -12.93 8.61 -34.69
C LEU A 220 -12.63 7.11 -34.57
N LEU A 221 -13.49 6.26 -35.10
CA LEU A 221 -13.34 4.79 -35.00
C LEU A 221 -12.20 4.26 -35.88
N GLY A 222 -12.04 4.78 -37.09
CA GLY A 222 -11.09 4.23 -38.07
C GLY A 222 -9.63 4.32 -37.64
N ALA A 223 -9.27 5.29 -36.80
CA ALA A 223 -7.91 5.44 -36.30
C ALA A 223 -7.62 4.59 -35.04
N ILE A 224 -8.64 4.24 -34.25
CA ILE A 224 -8.47 3.64 -32.91
C ILE A 224 -7.77 2.28 -32.92
N PRO A 225 -8.12 1.33 -33.83
CA PRO A 225 -7.45 0.04 -33.90
C PRO A 225 -5.92 0.15 -33.96
N GLN A 226 -5.41 0.99 -34.86
CA GLN A 226 -3.97 1.13 -35.09
C GLN A 226 -3.28 2.06 -34.09
N THR A 227 -3.95 3.14 -33.66
CA THR A 227 -3.31 4.19 -32.85
C THR A 227 -3.44 3.97 -31.35
N VAL A 228 -4.40 3.14 -30.91
CA VAL A 228 -4.68 2.94 -29.48
C VAL A 228 -4.73 1.46 -29.12
N ILE A 229 -5.51 0.64 -29.83
CA ILE A 229 -5.70 -0.78 -29.49
C ILE A 229 -4.38 -1.55 -29.66
N GLU A 230 -3.74 -1.46 -30.83
CA GLU A 230 -2.48 -2.18 -31.07
C GLU A 230 -1.35 -1.78 -30.11
N PRO A 231 -1.06 -0.48 -29.89
CA PRO A 231 -0.13 -0.07 -28.83
C PRO A 231 -0.51 -0.63 -27.45
N CYS A 232 -1.81 -0.64 -27.11
CA CYS A 232 -2.28 -1.18 -25.84
C CYS A 232 -2.03 -2.69 -25.73
N LYS A 233 -2.29 -3.47 -26.79
CA LYS A 233 -1.95 -4.90 -26.82
C LYS A 233 -0.45 -5.13 -26.66
N ASN A 234 0.37 -4.35 -27.35
CA ASN A 234 1.83 -4.45 -27.26
C ASN A 234 2.35 -4.17 -25.84
N ASP A 235 1.82 -3.15 -25.17
CA ASP A 235 2.20 -2.85 -23.79
C ASP A 235 1.76 -3.97 -22.83
N ILE A 236 0.56 -4.53 -23.03
CA ILE A 236 0.09 -5.69 -22.24
C ILE A 236 1.02 -6.89 -22.46
N ILE A 237 1.35 -7.23 -23.71
CA ILE A 237 2.24 -8.36 -24.02
C ILE A 237 3.63 -8.14 -23.41
N LYS A 238 4.18 -6.92 -23.52
CA LYS A 238 5.45 -6.53 -22.89
C LYS A 238 5.40 -6.77 -21.38
N VAL A 239 4.37 -6.27 -20.70
CA VAL A 239 4.17 -6.50 -19.26
C VAL A 239 4.09 -8.00 -18.96
N LEU A 240 3.21 -8.76 -19.62
CA LEU A 240 2.99 -10.19 -19.37
C LEU A 240 4.25 -11.04 -19.61
N SER A 241 5.04 -10.73 -20.64
CA SER A 241 6.27 -11.46 -20.98
C SER A 241 7.28 -11.48 -19.83
N LEU A 242 7.36 -10.40 -19.05
CA LEU A 242 8.27 -10.29 -17.91
C LEU A 242 7.82 -11.13 -16.70
N TYR A 243 6.55 -11.56 -16.68
CA TYR A 243 5.95 -12.27 -15.54
C TYR A 243 5.72 -13.76 -15.78
N ASN A 244 5.62 -14.19 -17.05
CA ASN A 244 5.56 -15.62 -17.39
C ASN A 244 6.90 -16.37 -17.18
N ASP A 245 8.00 -15.65 -16.96
CA ASP A 245 9.34 -16.21 -16.71
C ASP A 245 9.54 -16.87 -15.32
N GLY A 246 8.48 -17.02 -14.51
CA GLY A 246 8.54 -17.78 -13.25
C GLY A 246 9.46 -17.20 -12.17
N LYS A 247 9.95 -15.97 -12.32
CA LYS A 247 10.81 -15.33 -11.31
C LYS A 247 10.01 -15.00 -10.05
N PRO A 248 10.48 -15.44 -8.86
CA PRO A 248 9.80 -15.15 -7.61
C PRO A 248 9.71 -13.64 -7.37
N PHE A 249 8.62 -13.20 -6.73
CA PHE A 249 8.39 -11.82 -6.33
C PHE A 249 9.49 -11.38 -5.34
N LEU A 250 10.50 -10.68 -5.86
CA LEU A 250 11.53 -10.04 -5.06
C LEU A 250 11.13 -8.57 -4.90
N LEU A 251 10.45 -8.25 -3.80
CA LEU A 251 10.50 -6.88 -3.29
C LEU A 251 11.98 -6.57 -3.06
N LYS A 252 12.53 -5.59 -3.81
CA LYS A 252 13.91 -5.17 -3.63
C LYS A 252 14.09 -4.77 -2.17
N LYS A 253 14.91 -5.53 -1.46
CA LYS A 253 15.20 -5.43 -0.01
C LYS A 253 15.84 -4.11 0.43
N GLU A 254 15.98 -3.11 -0.45
CA GLU A 254 16.94 -2.01 -0.26
C GLU A 254 16.32 -0.61 -0.15
N GLN A 255 15.00 -0.45 -0.05
CA GLN A 255 14.40 0.90 0.08
C GLN A 255 13.24 1.01 1.10
N LEU A 256 13.29 0.22 2.18
CA LEU A 256 12.46 0.43 3.39
C LEU A 256 13.34 0.47 4.64
#